data_AF-A0A1M6XRL1-F1
#
_entry.id   AF-A0A1M6XRL1-F1
#
_cell.length_a   1.000
_cell.length_b   1.000
_cell.length_c   1.000
_cell.angle_alpha   90.00
_cell.angle_beta   90.00
_cell.angle_gamma   90.00
#
_symmetry.space_group_name_H-M   'P 1'
#
loop_
_entity.id
_entity.type
_entity.pdbx_description
1 polymer ?
#
loop_
_entity_poly.entity_id
_entity_poly.type
_entity_poly.pdbx_seq_one_letter_code
_entity_poly.pdbx_strand_id
1 'polypeptide(L)'
;MMRKNIKFFIVCMILLSVPCFVLGLEDSAFQQIYPSNNWVSYSINSLKYFLFWVLPNWWIFIIGGAVVLTLLFVLFKKIKTYFLNKN
;
A
#
# COMPACT_ATOMS: atom_id res chain seq x y z
N MET A 1 16.50 5.81 16.95
CA MET A 1 16.20 4.56 16.21
C MET A 1 14.78 4.53 15.67
N MET A 2 13.75 4.79 16.49
CA MET A 2 12.33 4.79 16.08
C MET A 2 11.97 5.75 14.93
N ARG A 3 12.51 6.98 14.89
CA ARG A 3 12.21 7.94 13.80
C ARG A 3 12.59 7.45 12.39
N LYS A 4 13.63 6.61 12.24
CA LYS A 4 14.03 6.06 10.93
C LYS A 4 13.09 4.93 10.48
N ASN A 5 12.62 4.11 11.42
CA ASN A 5 11.70 3.02 11.13
C ASN A 5 10.29 3.54 10.82
N ILE A 6 9.86 4.64 11.46
CA ILE A 6 8.58 5.29 11.15
C ILE A 6 8.56 5.84 9.71
N LYS A 7 9.67 6.46 9.25
CA LYS A 7 9.77 6.90 7.85
C LYS A 7 9.64 5.74 6.87
N PHE A 8 10.29 4.61 7.17
CA PHE A 8 10.19 3.40 6.36
C PHE A 8 8.76 2.84 6.34
N PHE A 9 8.10 2.80 7.49
CA PHE A 9 6.71 2.39 7.60
C PHE A 9 5.75 3.25 6.75
N ILE A 10 5.91 4.58 6.80
CA ILE A 10 5.12 5.51 5.97
C ILE A 10 5.37 5.25 4.48
N VAL A 11 6.63 5.03 4.08
CA VAL A 11 6.96 4.67 2.69
C VAL A 11 6.30 3.35 2.29
N CYS A 12 6.32 2.33 3.15
CA CYS A 12 5.62 1.06 2.89
C CYS A 12 4.11 1.24 2.75
N MET A 13 3.48 2.09 3.56
CA MET A 13 2.05 2.41 3.41
C MET A 13 1.74 3.03 2.04
N ILE A 14 2.54 4.01 1.60
CA ILE A 14 2.37 4.65 0.29
C ILE A 14 2.63 3.65 -0.83
N LEU A 15 3.63 2.77 -0.69
CA LEU A 15 3.91 1.75 -1.69
C LEU A 15 2.77 0.73 -1.80
N LEU A 16 2.17 0.34 -0.68
CA LEU A 16 1.03 -0.60 -0.65
C LEU A 16 -0.28 0.02 -1.13
N SER A 17 -0.40 1.35 -1.13
CA SER A 17 -1.60 2.01 -1.64
C SER A 17 -1.72 1.89 -3.15
N VAL A 18 -0.60 1.75 -3.88
CA VAL A 18 -0.58 1.57 -5.35
C VAL A 18 -1.21 0.23 -5.79
N PRO A 19 -0.79 -0.96 -5.29
CA PRO A 19 -1.46 -2.20 -5.66
C PRO A 19 -2.89 -2.27 -5.14
N CYS A 20 -3.20 -1.68 -3.98
CA CYS A 20 -4.60 -1.58 -3.53
C CYS A 20 -5.45 -0.74 -4.49
N PHE A 21 -4.88 0.34 -5.06
CA PHE A 21 -5.56 1.12 -6.10
C PHE A 21 -5.90 0.25 -7.31
N VAL A 22 -4.92 -0.47 -7.85
CA VAL A 22 -5.11 -1.32 -9.04
C VAL A 22 -6.14 -2.41 -8.77
N LEU A 23 -6.02 -3.14 -7.66
CA LEU A 23 -6.96 -4.19 -7.27
C LEU A 23 -8.38 -3.63 -7.03
N GLY A 24 -8.49 -2.40 -6.52
CA GLY A 24 -9.76 -1.72 -6.36
C GLY A 24 -10.46 -1.38 -7.69
N LEU A 25 -9.73 -1.25 -8.79
CA LEU A 25 -10.33 -1.03 -10.12
C LEU A 25 -10.92 -2.31 -10.73
N GLU A 26 -10.43 -3.46 -10.29
CA GLU A 26 -10.98 -4.76 -10.69
C GLU A 26 -12.21 -5.15 -9.85
N ASP A 27 -12.52 -4.38 -8.81
CA ASP A 27 -13.69 -4.62 -7.97
C ASP A 27 -14.98 -4.44 -8.76
N SER A 28 -15.84 -5.45 -8.68
CA SER A 28 -17.19 -5.44 -9.25
C SER A 28 -18.01 -4.21 -8.85
N ALA A 29 -17.84 -3.71 -7.62
CA ALA A 29 -18.54 -2.51 -7.15
C ALA A 29 -18.10 -1.25 -7.91
N PHE A 30 -16.82 -1.14 -8.28
CA PHE A 30 -16.33 -0.03 -9.10
C PHE A 30 -16.94 -0.10 -10.52
N GLN A 31 -16.92 -1.27 -11.14
CA GLN A 31 -17.44 -1.46 -12.50
C GLN A 31 -18.96 -1.23 -12.59
N GLN A 32 -19.71 -1.54 -11.52
CA GLN A 32 -21.16 -1.34 -11.47
C GLN A 32 -21.56 0.10 -11.16
N ILE A 33 -20.86 0.78 -10.24
CA ILE A 33 -21.22 2.14 -9.80
C ILE A 33 -20.69 3.21 -10.76
N TYR A 34 -19.56 2.97 -11.41
CA TYR A 34 -18.90 3.93 -12.30
C TYR A 34 -18.66 3.39 -13.72
N PRO A 35 -19.71 2.95 -14.45
CA PRO A 35 -19.54 2.59 -15.85
C PRO A 35 -19.16 3.84 -16.64
N SER A 36 -18.01 3.81 -17.32
CA SER A 36 -17.54 4.96 -18.10
C SER A 36 -16.77 4.51 -19.33
N ASN A 37 -17.27 4.90 -20.50
CA ASN A 37 -16.56 4.74 -21.78
C ASN A 37 -15.55 5.88 -22.03
N ASN A 38 -15.63 6.97 -21.26
CA ASN A 38 -14.73 8.11 -21.37
C ASN A 38 -13.57 7.96 -20.38
N TRP A 39 -12.35 8.00 -20.91
CA TRP A 39 -11.11 7.85 -20.13
C TRP A 39 -10.94 8.92 -19.06
N VAL A 40 -11.36 10.16 -19.32
CA VAL A 40 -11.25 11.26 -18.35
C VAL A 40 -12.19 11.03 -17.17
N SER A 41 -13.45 10.69 -17.44
CA SER A 41 -14.44 10.37 -16.41
C SER A 41 -14.05 9.11 -15.62
N TYR A 42 -13.51 8.10 -16.31
CA TYR A 42 -12.99 6.88 -15.68
C TYR A 42 -11.87 7.20 -14.69
N SER A 43 -10.94 8.09 -15.07
CA SER A 43 -9.82 8.50 -14.22
C SER A 43 -10.26 9.30 -12.98
N ILE A 44 -11.30 10.13 -13.11
CA ILE A 44 -11.85 10.88 -11.97
C ILE A 44 -12.61 9.94 -11.03
N ASN A 45 -13.41 9.03 -11.58
CA ASN A 45 -14.21 8.09 -10.81
C ASN A 45 -13.36 7.03 -10.12
N SER A 46 -12.28 6.54 -10.76
CA SER A 46 -11.32 5.62 -10.16
C SER A 46 -10.65 6.24 -8.94
N LEU A 47 -10.27 7.52 -9.04
CA LEU A 47 -9.65 8.26 -7.94
C LEU A 47 -10.65 8.50 -6.80
N LYS A 48 -11.92 8.82 -7.11
CA LYS A 48 -12.99 8.92 -6.11
C LYS A 48 -13.23 7.58 -5.40
N TYR A 49 -13.41 6.50 -6.16
CA TYR A 49 -13.63 5.17 -5.61
C TYR A 49 -12.48 4.75 -4.70
N PHE A 50 -11.25 5.00 -5.12
CA PHE A 50 -10.09 4.72 -4.30
C PHE A 50 -10.09 5.46 -2.97
N LEU A 51 -10.29 6.79 -3.01
CA LEU A 51 -10.23 7.63 -1.81
C LEU A 51 -11.38 7.34 -0.83
N PHE A 52 -12.58 7.12 -1.34
CA PHE A 52 -13.79 7.03 -0.51
C PHE A 52 -14.25 5.60 -0.21
N TRP A 53 -13.77 4.60 -0.96
CA TRP A 53 -14.16 3.21 -0.78
C TRP A 53 -12.97 2.31 -0.46
N VAL A 54 -12.00 2.23 -1.36
CA VAL A 54 -10.88 1.28 -1.24
C VAL A 54 -10.02 1.63 -0.04
N LEU A 55 -9.56 2.88 0.07
CA LEU A 55 -8.75 3.34 1.20
C LEU A 55 -9.44 2.98 2.52
N PRO A 56 -10.65 3.50 2.85
CA PRO A 56 -11.37 3.20 4.08
C PRO A 56 -11.51 1.71 4.40
N ASN A 57 -11.87 0.90 3.40
CA ASN A 57 -12.16 -0.51 3.62
C ASN A 57 -10.88 -1.38 3.68
N TRP A 58 -9.79 -0.95 3.04
CA TRP A 58 -8.55 -1.74 2.90
C TRP A 58 -7.41 -1.22 3.78
N TRP A 59 -7.67 -0.27 4.68
CA TRP A 59 -6.66 0.23 5.65
C TRP A 59 -6.01 -0.90 6.44
N ILE A 60 -6.74 -1.95 6.80
CA ILE A 60 -6.19 -3.09 7.54
C ILE A 60 -5.12 -3.81 6.71
N PHE A 61 -5.35 -4.00 5.41
CA PHE A 61 -4.36 -4.61 4.51
C PHE A 61 -3.15 -3.70 4.31
N ILE A 62 -3.36 -2.38 4.15
CA ILE A 62 -2.29 -1.41 3.96
C ILE A 62 -1.43 -1.29 5.23
N ILE A 63 -2.04 -1.11 6.40
CA ILE A 63 -1.34 -1.02 7.69
C ILE A 63 -0.67 -2.36 8.01
N GLY A 64 -1.42 -3.46 7.94
CA GLY A 64 -0.91 -4.80 8.23
C GLY A 64 0.27 -5.18 7.34
N GLY A 65 0.13 -4.98 6.03
CA GLY A 65 1.21 -5.18 5.08
C GLY A 65 2.43 -4.29 5.35
N ALA A 66 2.21 -3.02 5.70
CA ALA A 66 3.29 -2.09 6.01
C ALA A 66 4.04 -2.49 7.28
N VAL A 67 3.34 -3.00 8.31
CA VAL A 67 3.96 -3.57 9.52
C VAL A 67 4.82 -4.77 9.15
N VAL A 68 4.29 -5.72 8.36
CA VAL A 68 5.01 -6.92 7.94
C VAL A 68 6.28 -6.55 7.16
N LEU A 69 6.18 -5.65 6.17
CA LEU A 69 7.34 -5.17 5.40
C LEU A 69 8.37 -4.47 6.28
N THR A 70 7.93 -3.67 7.24
CA THR A 70 8.82 -2.98 8.19
C THR A 70 9.55 -3.98 9.07
N LEU A 71 8.86 -5.02 9.56
CA LEU A 71 9.47 -6.10 10.34
C LEU A 71 10.50 -6.87 9.51
N LEU A 72 10.16 -7.23 8.27
CA LEU A 72 11.09 -7.89 7.35
C LEU A 72 12.35 -7.06 7.14
N PHE A 73 12.21 -5.75 6.90
CA PHE A 73 13.35 -4.85 6.75
C PHE A 73 14.25 -4.83 7.99
N VAL A 74 13.66 -4.78 9.19
CA VAL A 74 14.41 -4.83 10.44
C VAL A 74 15.15 -6.16 10.61
N LEU A 75 14.51 -7.29 10.27
CA LEU A 75 15.12 -8.61 10.31
C LEU A 75 16.29 -8.72 9.33
N PHE A 76 16.10 -8.30 8.07
CA PHE A 76 17.16 -8.28 7.07
C PHE A 76 18.36 -7.44 7.51
N LYS A 77 18.10 -6.27 8.10
CA LYS A 77 19.16 -5.41 8.63
C LYS A 77 19.95 -6.11 9.74
N LYS A 78 19.26 -6.80 10.65
CA LYS A 78 19.88 -7.54 11.76
C LYS A 78 20.74 -8.70 11.24
N ILE A 79 20.24 -9.47 10.27
CA ILE A 79 20.97 -10.56 9.62
C ILE A 79 22.22 -10.04 8.92
N LYS A 80 22.09 -8.96 8.14
CA LYS A 80 23.22 -8.31 7.46
C LYS A 80 24.31 -7.88 8.45
N THR A 81 23.94 -7.24 9.56
CA THR A 81 24.91 -6.83 10.60
C THR A 81 25.56 -8.03 11.26
N TYR A 82 24.81 -9.10 11.54
CA TYR A 82 25.37 -10.31 12.12
C TYR A 82 26.41 -10.98 11.19
N PHE A 83 26.12 -11.07 9.89
CA PHE A 83 27.06 -11.59 8.90
C PHE A 83 28.30 -10.70 8.71
N LEU A 84 28.12 -9.38 8.69
CA LEU A 84 29.24 -8.42 8.55
C LEU A 84 30.17 -8.37 9.76
N ASN A 85 29.67 -8.67 10.97
CA ASN A 85 30.47 -8.64 12.19
C ASN A 85 31.16 -9.99 12.49
N LYS A 86 30.89 -11.01 11.66
CA LYS A 86 31.49 -12.36 11.77
C LYS A 86 32.67 -12.55 10.81
N ASN A 87 32.82 -11.66 9.82
CA ASN A 87 34.01 -11.51 8.99
C ASN A 87 34.90 -10.41 9.55
#